data_AF-A0A0F9V7X4-F1
#
_entry.id   AF-A0A0F9V7X4-F1
#
_cell.length_a   1.000
_cell.length_b   1.000
_cell.length_c   1.000
_cell.angle_alpha   90.00
_cell.angle_beta   90.00
_cell.angle_gamma   90.00
#
_symmetry.space_group_name_H-M   'P 1'
#
loop_
_entity.id
_entity.type
_entity.pdbx_description
1 polymer ?
#
loop_
_entity_poly.entity_id
_entity_poly.type
_entity_poly.pdbx_seq_one_letter_code
_entity_poly.pdbx_strand_id
1 'polypeptide(L)'
;MSLFGSIKESIKGHFEQRKENQVRMDKLRREANSEYSKIFQEKFKLNSREVVKAKAKKDAAEKSGLQKLRATNRSRNLSGQGIDPGTFFGKFSDYTKGNIARREENLKKTEELRKVAKEDREKQMKERVTQRASLPSERKTFGKSTWKM
;
A
#
# COMPACT_ATOMS: atom_id res chain seq x y z
N MET A 1 51.91 6.63 -5.86
CA MET A 1 50.70 6.27 -5.09
C MET A 1 50.50 7.33 -4.01
N SER A 2 49.40 8.09 -4.05
CA SER A 2 49.23 9.28 -3.20
C SER A 2 48.56 8.92 -1.86
N LEU A 3 49.20 9.32 -0.75
CA LEU A 3 48.70 9.19 0.63
C LEU A 3 47.27 9.74 0.81
N PHE A 4 46.91 10.77 0.05
CA PHE A 4 45.55 11.35 0.06
C PHE A 4 44.50 10.45 -0.59
N GLY A 5 44.90 9.58 -1.52
CA GLY A 5 44.02 8.57 -2.12
C GLY A 5 43.59 7.51 -1.11
N SER A 6 44.55 7.01 -0.32
CA SER A 6 44.31 5.98 0.69
C SER A 6 43.44 6.48 1.86
N ILE A 7 43.60 7.75 2.26
CA ILE A 7 42.74 8.37 3.30
C ILE A 7 41.32 8.58 2.80
N LYS A 8 41.12 9.03 1.54
CA LYS A 8 39.78 9.15 0.95
C LYS A 8 39.10 7.79 0.77
N GLU A 9 39.83 6.77 0.35
CA GLU A 9 39.31 5.40 0.24
C GLU A 9 38.92 4.82 1.61
N SER A 10 39.74 5.05 2.63
CA SER A 10 39.44 4.62 4.01
C SER A 10 38.17 5.29 4.56
N ILE A 11 38.02 6.61 4.38
CA ILE A 11 36.83 7.35 4.82
C ILE A 11 35.59 6.88 4.06
N LYS A 12 35.70 6.69 2.74
CA LYS A 12 34.59 6.21 1.90
C LYS A 12 34.16 4.79 2.30
N GLY A 13 35.12 3.89 2.54
CA GLY A 13 34.86 2.54 3.04
C GLY A 13 34.18 2.55 4.41
N HIS A 14 34.55 3.46 5.32
CA HIS A 14 33.90 3.56 6.63
C HIS A 14 32.44 4.03 6.54
N PHE A 15 32.13 4.99 5.66
CA PHE A 15 30.76 5.44 5.40
C PHE A 15 29.90 4.36 4.73
N GLU A 16 30.45 3.63 3.76
CA GLU A 16 29.77 2.52 3.10
C GLU A 16 29.47 1.38 4.10
N GLN A 17 30.43 1.00 4.94
CA GLN A 17 30.22 0.01 6.01
C GLN A 17 29.17 0.47 7.03
N ARG A 18 29.17 1.74 7.43
CA ARG A 18 28.12 2.27 8.34
C ARG A 18 26.74 2.20 7.70
N LYS A 19 26.61 2.51 6.42
CA LYS A 19 25.36 2.43 5.69
C LYS A 19 24.87 0.99 5.56
N GLU A 20 25.76 0.05 5.23
CA GLU A 20 25.43 -1.38 5.18
C GLU A 20 25.01 -1.93 6.56
N ASN A 21 25.71 -1.54 7.62
CA ASN A 21 25.36 -1.93 8.98
C ASN A 21 23.99 -1.36 9.40
N GLN A 22 23.68 -0.10 9.06
CA GLN A 22 22.35 0.46 9.30
C GLN A 22 21.26 -0.30 8.56
N VAL A 23 21.47 -0.61 7.27
CA VAL A 23 20.50 -1.37 6.47
C VAL A 23 20.28 -2.77 7.05
N ARG A 24 21.35 -3.45 7.50
CA ARG A 24 21.23 -4.75 8.18
C ARG A 24 20.47 -4.65 9.50
N MET A 25 20.78 -3.65 10.32
CA MET A 25 20.08 -3.43 11.60
C MET A 25 18.61 -3.11 11.40
N ASP A 26 18.26 -2.31 10.40
CA ASP A 26 16.87 -1.99 10.07
C ASP A 26 16.11 -3.22 9.57
N LYS A 27 16.76 -4.09 8.78
CA LYS A 27 16.19 -5.36 8.35
C LYS A 27 15.90 -6.28 9.54
N LEU A 28 16.88 -6.44 10.44
CA LEU A 28 16.72 -7.24 11.67
C LEU A 28 15.62 -6.69 12.58
N ARG A 29 15.52 -5.37 12.73
CA ARG A 29 14.44 -4.73 13.50
C ARG A 29 13.06 -5.00 12.88
N ARG A 30 12.95 -4.96 11.55
CA ARG A 30 11.69 -5.28 10.85
C ARG A 30 11.32 -6.75 11.02
N GLU A 31 12.28 -7.65 10.91
CA GLU A 31 12.09 -9.09 11.13
C GLU A 31 11.64 -9.37 12.57
N ALA A 32 12.34 -8.82 13.57
CA ALA A 32 11.98 -8.95 14.98
C ALA A 32 10.58 -8.38 15.30
N ASN A 33 10.23 -7.22 14.74
CA ASN A 33 8.89 -6.63 14.90
C ASN A 33 7.80 -7.51 14.28
N SER A 34 8.10 -8.16 13.14
CA SER A 34 7.16 -9.06 12.48
C SER A 34 6.92 -10.33 13.30
N GLU A 35 7.97 -10.89 13.90
CA GLU A 35 7.88 -12.05 14.79
C GLU A 35 7.14 -11.71 16.07
N TYR A 36 7.48 -10.57 16.70
CA TYR A 36 6.77 -10.08 17.88
C TYR A 36 5.27 -9.90 17.60
N SER A 37 4.92 -9.33 16.44
CA SER A 37 3.52 -9.16 16.05
C SER A 37 2.79 -10.48 15.88
N LYS A 38 3.44 -11.50 15.29
CA LYS A 38 2.87 -12.86 15.16
C LYS A 38 2.63 -13.49 16.53
N ILE A 39 3.64 -13.47 17.41
CA ILE A 39 3.55 -14.01 18.77
C ILE A 39 2.47 -13.28 19.58
N PHE A 40 2.39 -11.95 19.46
CA PHE A 40 1.36 -11.15 20.11
C PHE A 40 -0.04 -11.55 19.63
N GLN A 41 -0.24 -11.70 18.32
CA GLN A 41 -1.53 -12.12 17.77
C GLN A 41 -1.94 -13.51 18.25
N GLU A 42 -1.01 -14.46 18.33
CA GLU A 42 -1.27 -15.79 18.85
C GLU A 42 -1.65 -15.76 20.34
N LYS A 43 -0.86 -15.07 21.17
CA LYS A 43 -1.16 -14.91 22.59
C LYS A 43 -2.48 -14.18 22.82
N PHE A 44 -2.78 -13.16 22.04
CA PHE A 44 -4.04 -12.43 22.10
C PHE A 44 -5.24 -13.30 21.72
N LYS A 45 -5.10 -14.15 20.68
CA LYS A 45 -6.14 -15.12 20.30
C LYS A 45 -6.42 -16.12 21.42
N LEU A 46 -5.38 -16.62 22.08
CA LEU A 46 -5.53 -17.53 23.23
C LEU A 46 -6.25 -16.83 24.39
N ASN A 47 -5.77 -15.65 24.77
CA ASN A 47 -6.32 -14.93 25.92
C ASN A 47 -7.77 -14.45 25.67
N SER A 48 -8.07 -13.97 24.46
CA SER A 48 -9.44 -13.60 24.09
C SER A 48 -10.40 -14.79 24.10
N ARG A 49 -9.96 -15.99 23.67
CA ARG A 49 -10.76 -17.22 23.80
C ARG A 49 -11.07 -17.54 25.26
N GLU A 50 -10.11 -17.40 26.16
CA GLU A 50 -10.30 -17.64 27.59
C GLU A 50 -11.29 -16.66 28.22
N VAL A 51 -11.15 -15.36 27.93
CA VAL A 51 -12.08 -14.32 28.41
C VAL A 51 -13.50 -14.60 27.91
N VAL A 52 -13.66 -14.97 26.64
CA VAL A 52 -14.99 -15.28 26.07
C VAL A 52 -15.58 -16.54 26.70
N LYS A 53 -14.77 -17.58 26.98
CA LYS A 53 -15.20 -18.77 27.72
C LYS A 53 -15.67 -18.40 29.14
N ALA A 54 -14.88 -17.60 29.87
CA ALA A 54 -15.22 -17.17 31.22
C ALA A 54 -16.52 -16.37 31.25
N LYS A 55 -16.70 -15.43 30.29
CA LYS A 55 -17.93 -14.66 30.15
C LYS A 55 -19.13 -15.54 29.81
N ALA A 56 -18.98 -16.51 28.92
CA ALA A 56 -20.07 -17.44 28.58
C ALA A 56 -20.49 -18.32 29.77
N LYS A 57 -19.53 -18.75 30.60
CA LYS A 57 -19.81 -19.47 31.85
C LYS A 57 -20.53 -18.59 32.87
N LYS A 58 -20.10 -17.33 33.03
CA LYS A 58 -20.76 -16.35 33.91
C LYS A 58 -22.20 -16.08 33.46
N ASP A 59 -22.40 -15.81 32.17
CA ASP A 59 -23.73 -15.62 31.58
C ASP A 59 -24.65 -16.83 31.76
N ALA A 60 -24.11 -18.06 31.71
CA ALA A 60 -24.86 -19.28 31.95
C ALA A 60 -25.26 -19.47 33.42
N ALA A 61 -24.48 -18.90 34.36
CA ALA A 61 -24.81 -18.91 35.78
C ALA A 61 -25.87 -17.85 36.13
N GLU A 62 -25.79 -16.67 35.50
CA GLU A 62 -26.63 -15.51 35.83
C GLU A 62 -27.98 -15.51 35.09
N LYS A 63 -28.05 -16.02 33.85
CA LYS A 63 -29.27 -15.98 33.03
C LYS A 63 -30.16 -17.21 33.28
N SER A 64 -31.45 -17.08 32.97
CA SER A 64 -32.45 -18.14 33.09
C SER A 64 -33.11 -18.47 31.72
N GLY A 65 -33.78 -19.63 31.65
CA GLY A 65 -34.56 -20.07 30.48
C GLY A 65 -33.76 -20.22 29.17
N LEU A 66 -34.30 -19.69 28.07
CA LEU A 66 -33.72 -19.81 26.72
C LEU A 66 -32.33 -19.15 26.62
N GLN A 67 -32.09 -18.07 27.34
CA GLN A 67 -30.81 -17.38 27.32
C GLN A 67 -29.71 -18.20 28.03
N LYS A 68 -30.05 -18.92 29.10
CA LYS A 68 -29.17 -19.88 29.77
C LYS A 68 -28.80 -21.03 28.84
N LEU A 69 -29.77 -21.58 28.12
CA LEU A 69 -29.54 -22.65 27.14
C LEU A 69 -28.63 -22.19 26.00
N ARG A 70 -28.80 -20.96 25.50
CA ARG A 70 -27.89 -20.38 24.49
C ARG A 70 -26.47 -20.16 25.04
N ALA A 71 -26.34 -19.65 26.27
CA ALA A 71 -25.05 -19.41 26.90
C ALA A 71 -24.29 -20.71 27.20
N THR A 72 -24.99 -21.75 27.69
CA THR A 72 -24.42 -23.08 27.94
C THR A 72 -24.00 -23.77 26.64
N ASN A 73 -24.81 -23.73 25.58
CA ASN A 73 -24.43 -24.23 24.26
C ASN A 73 -23.22 -23.48 23.69
N ARG A 74 -23.18 -22.15 23.85
CA ARG A 74 -22.02 -21.34 23.46
C ARG A 74 -20.76 -21.74 24.24
N SER A 75 -20.86 -21.92 25.56
CA SER A 75 -19.74 -22.38 26.40
C SER A 75 -19.24 -23.76 25.97
N ARG A 76 -20.16 -24.71 25.69
CA ARG A 76 -19.82 -26.07 25.24
C ARG A 76 -19.15 -26.05 23.86
N ASN A 77 -19.65 -25.27 22.92
CA ASN A 77 -19.07 -25.17 21.58
C ASN A 77 -17.68 -24.52 21.63
N LEU A 78 -17.49 -23.49 22.46
CA LEU A 78 -16.18 -22.85 22.67
C LEU A 78 -15.17 -23.77 23.37
N SER A 79 -15.62 -24.74 24.18
CA SER A 79 -14.76 -25.73 24.83
C SER A 79 -14.48 -26.97 23.97
N GLY A 80 -15.47 -27.42 23.18
CA GLY A 80 -15.44 -28.71 22.49
C GLY A 80 -14.90 -28.67 21.06
N GLN A 81 -14.96 -27.51 20.38
CA GLN A 81 -14.35 -27.34 19.07
C GLN A 81 -13.60 -26.02 19.06
N GLY A 82 -12.36 -26.06 18.56
CA GLY A 82 -11.50 -24.90 18.34
C GLY A 82 -12.04 -23.98 17.25
N ILE A 83 -13.27 -23.48 17.39
CA ILE A 83 -13.80 -22.38 16.59
C ILE A 83 -12.90 -21.18 16.92
N ASP A 84 -11.91 -21.00 16.06
CA ASP A 84 -10.97 -19.91 16.14
C ASP A 84 -11.73 -18.61 15.97
N PRO A 85 -11.62 -17.63 16.89
CA PRO A 85 -12.06 -16.26 16.59
C PRO A 85 -11.38 -15.72 15.32
N GLY A 86 -10.35 -16.41 14.81
CA GLY A 86 -9.81 -16.29 13.47
C GLY A 86 -10.83 -16.30 12.32
N THR A 87 -12.08 -16.75 12.46
CA THR A 87 -13.08 -16.58 11.37
C THR A 87 -13.47 -15.11 11.16
N PHE A 88 -13.46 -14.29 12.21
CA PHE A 88 -13.76 -12.85 12.07
C PHE A 88 -12.54 -12.08 11.55
N PHE A 89 -11.36 -12.34 12.10
CA PHE A 89 -10.12 -11.68 11.67
C PHE A 89 -9.61 -12.18 10.31
N GLY A 90 -9.83 -13.45 9.97
CA GLY A 90 -9.52 -14.01 8.65
C GLY A 90 -10.34 -13.35 7.56
N LYS A 91 -11.66 -13.26 7.75
CA LYS A 91 -12.57 -12.52 6.86
C LYS A 91 -12.17 -11.04 6.72
N PHE A 92 -11.72 -10.41 7.80
CA PHE A 92 -11.21 -9.03 7.74
C PHE A 92 -9.93 -8.94 6.91
N SER A 93 -8.99 -9.89 7.06
CA SER A 93 -7.76 -9.96 6.28
C SER A 93 -8.02 -10.18 4.79
N ASP A 94 -8.99 -11.04 4.47
CA ASP A 94 -9.35 -11.35 3.09
C ASP A 94 -10.04 -10.14 2.43
N TYR A 95 -10.88 -9.44 3.20
CA TYR A 95 -11.48 -8.18 2.77
C TYR A 95 -10.42 -7.10 2.50
N THR A 96 -9.42 -6.96 3.39
CA THR A 96 -8.34 -5.98 3.20
C THR A 96 -7.48 -6.32 1.99
N LYS A 97 -7.10 -7.59 1.81
CA LYS A 97 -6.35 -8.05 0.62
C LYS A 97 -7.12 -7.80 -0.67
N GLY A 98 -8.42 -8.13 -0.69
CA GLY A 98 -9.29 -7.88 -1.85
C GLY A 98 -9.41 -6.40 -2.20
N ASN A 99 -9.50 -5.52 -1.19
CA ASN A 99 -9.56 -4.07 -1.41
C ASN A 99 -8.23 -3.50 -1.94
N ILE A 100 -7.09 -4.03 -1.46
CA ILE A 100 -5.77 -3.65 -1.96
C ILE A 100 -5.62 -4.05 -3.43
N ALA A 101 -5.98 -5.30 -3.78
CA ALA A 101 -5.94 -5.77 -5.16
C ALA A 101 -6.82 -4.91 -6.10
N ARG A 102 -8.06 -4.60 -5.69
CA ARG A 102 -8.95 -3.69 -6.45
C ARG A 102 -8.36 -2.29 -6.61
N ARG A 103 -7.69 -1.77 -5.58
CA ARG A 103 -7.03 -0.46 -5.64
C ARG A 103 -5.86 -0.47 -6.63
N GLU A 104 -5.05 -1.52 -6.63
CA GLU A 104 -3.91 -1.68 -7.56
C GLU A 104 -4.37 -1.81 -9.00
N GLU A 105 -5.43 -2.60 -9.27
CA GLU A 105 -6.03 -2.71 -10.60
C GLU A 105 -6.56 -1.37 -11.09
N ASN A 106 -7.25 -0.61 -10.23
CA ASN A 106 -7.74 0.71 -10.58
C ASN A 106 -6.60 1.66 -10.90
N LEU A 107 -5.53 1.68 -10.11
CA LEU A 107 -4.35 2.51 -10.39
C LEU A 107 -3.72 2.19 -11.75
N LYS A 108 -3.56 0.90 -12.09
CA LYS A 108 -3.06 0.47 -13.40
C LYS A 108 -3.96 0.94 -14.55
N LYS A 109 -5.28 0.78 -14.42
CA LYS A 109 -6.25 1.29 -15.40
C LYS A 109 -6.16 2.80 -15.57
N THR A 110 -6.03 3.56 -14.48
CA THR A 110 -5.90 5.02 -14.56
C THR A 110 -4.58 5.43 -15.20
N GLU A 111 -3.49 4.70 -14.95
CA GLU A 111 -2.19 4.94 -15.60
C GLU A 111 -2.25 4.67 -17.10
N GLU A 112 -2.90 3.59 -17.53
CA GLU A 112 -3.13 3.28 -18.94
C GLU A 112 -3.95 4.38 -19.63
N LEU A 113 -5.07 4.80 -19.03
CA LEU A 113 -5.88 5.90 -19.55
C LEU A 113 -5.11 7.22 -19.64
N ARG A 114 -4.23 7.49 -18.67
CA ARG A 114 -3.35 8.68 -18.71
C ARG A 114 -2.32 8.59 -19.83
N LYS A 115 -1.80 7.41 -20.15
CA LYS A 115 -0.88 7.21 -21.28
C LYS A 115 -1.59 7.45 -22.61
N VAL A 116 -2.76 6.84 -22.81
CA VAL A 116 -3.58 7.04 -24.01
C VAL A 116 -3.95 8.52 -24.18
N ALA A 117 -4.40 9.18 -23.11
CA ALA A 117 -4.73 10.61 -23.17
C ALA A 117 -3.52 11.52 -23.49
N LYS A 118 -2.29 11.11 -23.11
CA LYS A 118 -1.06 11.83 -23.49
C LYS A 118 -0.76 11.61 -24.98
N GLU A 119 -0.84 10.38 -25.46
CA GLU A 119 -0.62 10.06 -26.88
C GLU A 119 -1.59 10.81 -27.79
N ASP A 120 -2.87 10.87 -27.42
CA ASP A 120 -3.88 11.60 -28.19
C ASP A 120 -3.64 13.12 -28.19
N ARG A 121 -3.20 13.69 -27.06
CA ARG A 121 -2.79 15.10 -27.00
C ARG A 121 -1.58 15.37 -27.89
N GLU A 122 -0.60 14.47 -27.91
CA GLU A 122 0.58 14.61 -28.76
C GLU A 122 0.23 14.49 -30.25
N LYS A 123 -0.68 13.57 -30.62
CA LYS A 123 -1.21 13.46 -31.99
C LYS A 123 -1.95 14.73 -32.41
N GLN A 124 -2.87 15.23 -31.59
CA GLN A 124 -3.59 16.47 -31.87
C GLN A 124 -2.66 17.69 -31.97
N MET A 125 -1.62 17.77 -31.14
CA MET A 125 -0.63 18.83 -31.22
C MET A 125 0.19 18.75 -32.51
N LYS A 126 0.60 17.54 -32.93
CA LYS A 126 1.28 17.32 -34.22
C LYS A 126 0.41 17.71 -35.41
N GLU A 127 -0.87 17.31 -35.41
CA GLU A 127 -1.84 17.68 -36.45
C GLU A 127 -2.08 19.20 -36.51
N ARG A 128 -2.17 19.88 -35.36
CA ARG A 128 -2.30 21.35 -35.32
C ARG A 128 -1.05 22.05 -35.85
N VAL A 129 0.14 21.51 -35.59
CA VAL A 129 1.40 22.06 -36.09
C VAL A 129 1.52 21.86 -37.61
N THR A 130 1.17 20.68 -38.13
CA THR A 130 1.19 20.42 -39.58
C THR A 130 0.16 21.27 -40.32
N GLN A 131 -1.05 21.43 -39.78
CA GLN A 131 -2.08 22.32 -40.34
C GLN A 131 -1.65 23.80 -40.34
N ARG A 132 -0.91 24.25 -39.32
CA ARG A 132 -0.34 25.61 -39.29
C ARG A 132 0.81 25.79 -40.27
N ALA A 133 1.61 24.75 -40.50
CA ALA A 133 2.72 24.79 -41.46
C ALA A 133 2.26 24.71 -42.93
N SER A 134 1.09 24.12 -43.20
CA SER A 134 0.51 24.04 -44.54
C SER A 134 -0.29 25.29 -44.96
N LEU A 135 -0.50 26.25 -44.05
CA LEU A 135 -1.09 27.54 -44.42
C LEU A 135 -0.03 28.40 -45.11
N PRO A 136 -0.25 28.85 -46.37
CA PRO A 136 0.69 29.73 -47.04
C PRO A 136 0.82 31.02 -46.23
N SER A 137 2.06 31.40 -45.93
CA SER A 137 2.34 32.64 -45.22
C SER A 137 1.96 33.83 -46.10
N GLU A 138 0.71 34.28 -46.01
CA GLU A 138 0.29 35.55 -46.58
C GLU A 138 0.95 36.66 -45.74
N ARG A 139 2.21 36.98 -46.06
CA ARG A 139 2.78 38.28 -45.70
C ARG A 139 2.01 39.32 -46.50
N LYS A 140 0.93 39.85 -45.90
CA LYS A 140 0.34 41.11 -46.35
C LYS A 140 1.42 42.19 -46.22
N THR A 141 2.07 42.51 -47.33
CA THR A 141 2.88 43.72 -47.47
C THR A 141 1.93 44.91 -47.43
N PHE A 142 1.59 45.36 -46.22
CA PHE A 142 0.91 46.63 -46.03
C PHE A 142 1.84 47.75 -46.50
N GLY A 143 1.49 48.37 -47.63
CA GLY A 143 1.81 49.75 -47.97
C GLY A 143 3.28 50.15 -48.04
N LYS A 144 3.97 49.79 -49.13
CA LYS A 144 5.04 50.63 -49.70
C LYS A 144 4.62 51.11 -51.08
N SER A 145 3.54 51.89 -51.15
CA SER A 145 3.20 52.64 -52.37
C SER A 145 3.26 54.13 -52.08
N THR A 146 4.33 54.73 -52.62
CA THR A 146 4.36 56.08 -53.20
C THR A 146 4.04 57.28 -52.30
N TRP A 147 5.08 57.85 -51.68
CA TRP A 147 5.23 59.31 -51.61
C TRP A 147 6.24 59.71 -52.68
N LYS A 148 5.74 60.13 -53.84
CA LYS A 148 6.52 60.70 -54.94
C LYS A 148 5.97 62.11 -55.14
N MET A 149 6.78 63.10 -54.72
CA MET A 149 6.67 64.56 -54.88
C MET A 149 5.37 65.24 -54.47
#